data_AF-A0A1F7S0L5-F1
#
_entry.id   AF-A0A1F7S0L5-F1
#
_cell.length_a   1.000
_cell.length_b   1.000
_cell.length_c   1.000
_cell.angle_alpha   90.00
_cell.angle_beta   90.00
_cell.angle_gamma   90.00
#
_symmetry.space_group_name_H-M   'P 1'
#
loop_
_entity.id
_entity.type
_entity.pdbx_description
1 polymer ?
#
loop_
_entity_poly.entity_id
_entity_poly.type
_entity_poly.pdbx_seq_one_letter_code
_entity_poly.pdbx_strand_id
1 'polypeptide(L)'
;KGLTLIELLLVVIVLGILAAVGIPQFTDATKDSKEATLKSDLASLRSAIELYYQQHSYIYPGQKKYTDGTDTTTAQEREDSFIKQLTLYSKNDGRTSASLDLTNYPFGPYLKQGIPSNILAISPSGTEKGVLVGTETTVLTAEASPTKGWRASCKTGLIIANNSTYETW
;
A
#
# COMPACT_ATOMS: atom_id res chain seq x y z
N LYS A 1 -50.89 15.91 38.46
CA LYS A 1 -49.46 16.22 38.29
C LYS A 1 -49.27 16.61 36.83
N GLY A 2 -49.28 17.91 36.53
CA GLY A 2 -49.18 18.43 35.17
C GLY A 2 -47.81 19.04 34.96
N LEU A 3 -47.18 18.74 33.81
CA LEU A 3 -45.96 19.39 33.37
C LEU A 3 -46.22 20.90 33.23
N THR A 4 -45.26 21.72 33.66
CA THR A 4 -45.39 23.17 33.50
C THR A 4 -45.00 23.60 32.08
N LEU A 5 -45.69 24.60 31.51
CA LEU A 5 -45.38 25.12 30.16
C LEU A 5 -43.95 25.68 30.08
N ILE A 6 -43.44 26.21 31.20
CA ILE A 6 -42.08 26.74 31.31
C ILE A 6 -41.01 25.64 31.20
N GLU A 7 -41.27 24.43 31.74
CA GLU A 7 -40.39 23.28 31.58
C GLU A 7 -40.25 22.88 30.12
N LEU A 8 -41.38 22.79 29.40
CA LEU A 8 -41.35 22.44 27.98
C LEU A 8 -40.61 23.50 27.15
N LEU A 9 -40.81 24.79 27.49
CA LEU A 9 -40.18 25.92 26.81
C LEU A 9 -38.65 25.88 26.93
N LEU A 10 -38.13 25.67 28.14
CA LEU A 10 -36.69 25.59 28.36
C LEU A 10 -36.06 24.41 27.60
N VAL A 11 -36.76 23.27 27.53
CA VAL A 11 -36.30 22.08 26.81
C VAL A 11 -36.13 22.35 25.32
N VAL A 12 -37.12 22.97 24.66
CA VAL A 12 -37.01 23.28 23.22
C VAL A 12 -35.95 24.35 22.93
N ILE A 13 -35.72 25.29 23.86
CA ILE A 13 -34.63 26.27 23.75
C ILE A 13 -33.26 25.57 23.79
N VAL A 14 -33.05 24.68 24.77
CA VAL A 14 -31.79 23.93 24.89
C VAL A 14 -31.58 23.02 23.68
N LEU A 15 -32.62 22.32 23.21
CA LEU A 15 -32.55 21.49 22.00
C LEU A 15 -32.26 22.35 20.74
N GLY A 16 -32.80 23.57 20.66
CA GLY A 16 -32.51 24.51 19.57
C GLY A 16 -31.05 24.96 19.53
N ILE A 17 -30.44 25.23 20.69
CA ILE A 17 -29.02 25.59 20.79
C ILE A 17 -28.12 24.39 20.43
N LEU A 18 -28.43 23.20 20.98
CA LEU A 18 -27.68 21.98 20.70
C LEU A 18 -27.74 21.58 19.22
N ALA A 19 -28.89 21.76 18.56
CA ALA A 19 -29.04 21.51 17.13
C ALA A 19 -28.23 22.50 16.27
N ALA A 20 -28.09 23.76 16.70
CA ALA A 20 -27.34 24.78 15.97
C ALA A 20 -25.81 24.60 16.04
N VAL A 21 -25.28 24.06 17.14
CA VAL A 21 -23.84 23.82 17.35
C VAL A 21 -23.43 22.38 17.01
N GLY A 22 -24.40 21.51 16.71
CA GLY A 22 -24.21 20.09 16.44
C GLY A 22 -23.62 19.79 15.06
N ILE A 23 -22.41 20.27 14.76
CA ILE A 23 -21.60 19.78 13.63
C ILE A 23 -20.40 19.02 14.23
N PRO A 24 -20.41 17.68 14.20
CA PRO A 24 -19.27 16.93 14.69
C PRO A 24 -18.19 16.80 13.59
N GLN A 25 -16.94 17.14 13.93
CA GLN A 25 -15.75 17.15 13.02
C GLN A 25 -15.26 15.75 12.57
N PHE A 26 -16.11 14.72 12.50
CA PHE A 26 -15.69 13.33 12.26
C PHE A 26 -15.09 13.08 10.86
N THR A 27 -15.31 13.96 9.90
CA THR A 27 -14.80 13.81 8.52
C THR A 27 -13.28 13.93 8.42
N ASP A 28 -12.65 14.82 9.18
CA ASP A 28 -11.21 15.05 9.09
C ASP A 28 -10.41 13.91 9.76
N ALA A 29 -10.87 13.45 10.93
CA ALA A 29 -10.25 12.33 11.63
C ALA A 29 -10.24 11.04 10.80
N THR A 30 -11.27 10.81 9.98
CA THR A 30 -11.34 9.63 9.10
C THR A 30 -10.33 9.73 7.96
N LYS A 31 -10.15 10.92 7.37
CA LYS A 31 -9.14 11.15 6.32
C LYS A 31 -7.74 10.94 6.87
N ASP A 32 -7.44 11.53 8.02
CA ASP A 32 -6.13 11.41 8.67
C ASP A 32 -5.80 9.95 9.01
N SER A 33 -6.80 9.17 9.47
CA SER A 33 -6.62 7.75 9.77
C SER A 33 -6.25 6.92 8.52
N LYS A 34 -6.82 7.25 7.36
CA LYS A 34 -6.52 6.57 6.09
C LYS A 34 -5.11 6.93 5.61
N GLU A 35 -4.72 8.20 5.72
CA GLU A 35 -3.36 8.63 5.37
C GLU A 35 -2.31 8.02 6.30
N ALA A 36 -2.58 7.94 7.60
CA ALA A 36 -1.70 7.28 8.56
C ALA A 36 -1.53 5.78 8.23
N THR A 37 -2.61 5.10 7.86
CA THR A 37 -2.59 3.71 7.42
C THR A 37 -1.73 3.55 6.16
N LEU A 38 -1.94 4.41 5.16
CA LEU A 38 -1.14 4.40 3.92
C LEU A 38 0.37 4.57 4.19
N LYS A 39 0.74 5.50 5.07
CA LYS A 39 2.14 5.74 5.46
C LYS A 39 2.75 4.51 6.15
N SER A 40 1.98 3.85 7.02
CA SER A 40 2.42 2.61 7.67
C SER A 40 2.64 1.47 6.67
N ASP A 41 1.72 1.31 5.71
CA ASP A 41 1.82 0.30 4.66
C ASP A 41 3.03 0.57 3.75
N LEU A 42 3.25 1.83 3.34
CA LEU A 42 4.42 2.25 2.57
C LEU A 42 5.73 1.99 3.32
N ALA A 43 5.79 2.30 4.61
CA ALA A 43 6.97 2.04 5.43
C ALA A 43 7.29 0.53 5.50
N SER A 44 6.26 -0.30 5.65
CA SER A 44 6.39 -1.75 5.65
C SER A 44 6.89 -2.29 4.30
N LEU A 45 6.33 -1.78 3.20
CA LEU A 45 6.74 -2.13 1.84
C LEU A 45 8.17 -1.69 1.53
N ARG A 46 8.53 -0.44 1.83
CA ARG A 46 9.88 0.11 1.66
C ARG A 46 10.90 -0.73 2.44
N SER A 47 10.60 -1.06 3.69
CA SER A 47 11.48 -1.92 4.51
C SER A 47 11.67 -3.32 3.91
N ALA A 48 10.61 -3.92 3.36
CA ALA A 48 10.68 -5.22 2.70
C ALA A 48 11.53 -5.18 1.41
N ILE A 49 11.37 -4.13 0.60
CA ILE A 49 12.15 -3.91 -0.63
C ILE A 49 13.64 -3.74 -0.31
N GLU A 50 13.97 -2.92 0.68
CA GLU A 50 15.35 -2.71 1.12
C GLU A 50 15.98 -4.00 1.66
N LEU A 51 15.25 -4.77 2.47
CA LEU A 51 15.76 -6.04 2.97
C LEU A 51 16.01 -7.05 1.84
N TYR A 52 15.12 -7.10 0.84
CA TYR A 52 15.34 -7.91 -0.36
C TYR A 52 16.60 -7.49 -1.09
N TYR A 53 16.76 -6.19 -1.34
CA TYR A 53 17.90 -5.61 -2.05
C TYR A 53 19.24 -5.99 -1.43
N GLN A 54 19.34 -5.93 -0.10
CA GLN A 54 20.56 -6.31 0.63
C GLN A 54 20.89 -7.81 0.50
N GLN A 55 19.88 -8.67 0.38
CA GLN A 55 20.05 -10.13 0.30
C GLN A 55 20.23 -10.66 -1.13
N HIS A 56 19.96 -9.83 -2.15
CA HIS A 56 19.93 -10.22 -3.56
C HIS A 56 20.95 -9.47 -4.39
N SER A 57 22.18 -9.35 -3.88
CA SER A 57 23.30 -8.73 -4.60
C SER A 57 23.00 -7.31 -5.11
N TYR A 58 22.29 -6.50 -4.32
CA TYR A 58 21.93 -5.12 -4.67
C TYR A 58 21.04 -5.02 -5.91
N ILE A 59 20.12 -5.98 -6.06
CA ILE A 59 19.12 -6.01 -7.12
C ILE A 59 17.75 -5.84 -6.49
N TYR A 60 16.96 -4.87 -6.98
CA TYR A 60 15.61 -4.64 -6.47
C TYR A 60 14.64 -5.73 -6.98
N PRO A 61 13.57 -6.01 -6.21
CA PRO A 61 12.56 -6.96 -6.63
C PRO A 61 11.95 -6.54 -7.97
N GLY A 62 11.60 -7.53 -8.79
CA GLY A 62 11.04 -7.32 -10.12
C GLY A 62 12.07 -7.09 -11.22
N GLN A 63 13.37 -7.01 -10.96
CA GLN A 63 14.38 -6.95 -12.03
C GLN A 63 14.72 -8.32 -12.64
N LYS A 64 14.78 -9.35 -11.79
CA LYS A 64 15.03 -10.73 -12.19
C LYS A 64 13.74 -11.53 -12.13
N LYS A 65 13.57 -12.47 -13.05
CA LYS A 65 12.41 -13.36 -13.11
C LYS A 65 12.44 -14.31 -11.92
N TYR A 66 11.30 -14.46 -11.25
CA TYR A 66 11.15 -15.37 -10.11
C TYR A 66 11.26 -16.86 -10.47
N THR A 67 11.21 -17.20 -11.76
CA THR A 67 11.25 -18.56 -12.29
C THR A 67 12.67 -19.06 -12.56
N ASP A 68 13.48 -18.26 -13.26
CA ASP A 68 14.79 -18.67 -13.78
C ASP A 68 15.95 -17.74 -13.38
N GLY A 69 15.69 -16.59 -12.76
CA GLY A 69 16.71 -15.61 -12.35
C GLY A 69 17.30 -14.78 -13.50
N THR A 70 16.74 -14.87 -14.71
CA THR A 70 17.11 -14.00 -15.85
C THR A 70 16.49 -12.61 -15.71
N ASP A 71 16.91 -11.64 -16.53
CA ASP A 71 16.28 -10.31 -16.51
C ASP A 71 14.83 -10.37 -17.03
N THR A 72 13.94 -9.66 -16.34
CA THR A 72 12.55 -9.43 -16.81
C THR A 72 12.56 -8.57 -18.07
N THR A 73 11.73 -8.90 -19.06
CA THR A 73 11.65 -8.14 -20.32
C THR A 73 10.31 -7.45 -20.51
N THR A 74 9.25 -7.96 -19.87
CA THR A 74 7.88 -7.41 -19.95
C THR A 74 7.44 -6.79 -18.62
N ALA A 75 6.44 -5.92 -18.66
CA ALA A 75 5.85 -5.34 -17.44
C ALA A 75 5.23 -6.41 -16.54
N GLN A 76 4.46 -7.33 -17.12
CA GLN A 76 3.83 -8.43 -16.39
C GLN A 76 4.85 -9.29 -15.64
N GLU A 77 5.97 -9.65 -16.27
CA GLU A 77 7.03 -10.40 -15.59
C GLU A 77 7.63 -9.66 -14.41
N ARG A 78 7.78 -8.32 -14.51
CA ARG A 78 8.25 -7.48 -13.40
C ARG A 78 7.27 -7.49 -12.24
N GLU A 79 5.98 -7.33 -12.53
CA GLU A 79 4.91 -7.34 -11.54
C GLU A 79 4.83 -8.69 -10.81
N ASP A 80 4.80 -9.78 -11.58
CA ASP A 80 4.74 -11.13 -11.01
C ASP A 80 5.99 -11.44 -10.19
N SER A 81 7.17 -11.08 -10.70
CA SER A 81 8.43 -11.32 -9.99
C SER A 81 8.52 -10.49 -8.71
N PHE A 82 8.12 -9.22 -8.74
CA PHE A 82 8.10 -8.33 -7.58
C PHE A 82 7.22 -8.91 -6.46
N ILE A 83 6.00 -9.31 -6.80
CA ILE A 83 5.06 -9.88 -5.82
C ILE A 83 5.63 -11.18 -5.25
N LYS A 84 6.10 -12.11 -6.10
CA LYS A 84 6.60 -13.41 -5.65
C LYS A 84 7.86 -13.27 -4.81
N GLN A 85 8.79 -12.40 -5.18
CA GLN A 85 10.03 -12.17 -4.45
C GLN A 85 9.81 -11.58 -3.05
N LEU A 86 8.78 -10.74 -2.87
CA LEU A 86 8.46 -10.20 -1.55
C LEU A 86 7.61 -11.13 -0.69
N THR A 87 6.83 -12.02 -1.30
CA THR A 87 5.84 -12.85 -0.59
C THR A 87 6.24 -14.31 -0.40
N LEU A 88 7.22 -14.80 -1.15
CA LEU A 88 7.71 -16.17 -1.09
C LEU A 88 9.16 -16.22 -0.59
N TYR A 89 9.67 -17.44 -0.38
CA TYR A 89 11.09 -17.65 -0.13
C TYR A 89 11.87 -17.43 -1.41
N SER A 90 13.07 -16.86 -1.31
CA SER A 90 13.91 -16.57 -2.45
C SER A 90 15.37 -16.96 -2.21
N LYS A 91 16.15 -16.90 -3.28
CA LYS A 91 17.59 -17.13 -3.27
C LYS A 91 18.28 -15.98 -3.98
N ASN A 92 19.60 -15.89 -3.86
CA ASN A 92 20.39 -14.74 -4.33
C ASN A 92 20.11 -14.27 -5.77
N ASP A 93 19.70 -15.15 -6.70
CA ASP A 93 19.39 -14.80 -8.09
C ASP A 93 17.93 -14.33 -8.33
N GLY A 94 17.12 -14.24 -7.28
CA GLY A 94 15.73 -13.79 -7.32
C GLY A 94 14.71 -14.88 -7.65
N ARG A 95 15.13 -16.14 -7.84
CA ARG A 95 14.18 -17.25 -7.96
C ARG A 95 13.45 -17.49 -6.65
N THR A 96 12.20 -17.93 -6.75
CA THR A 96 11.33 -18.10 -5.58
C THR A 96 10.83 -19.52 -5.40
N SER A 97 10.47 -19.86 -4.15
CA SER A 97 9.87 -21.13 -3.76
C SER A 97 8.74 -20.86 -2.77
N ALA A 98 7.63 -21.59 -2.93
CA ALA A 98 6.51 -21.54 -1.99
C ALA A 98 6.83 -22.22 -0.65
N SER A 99 7.85 -23.07 -0.61
CA SER A 99 8.29 -23.80 0.58
C SER A 99 9.68 -23.36 1.01
N LEU A 100 9.89 -23.33 2.33
CA LEU A 100 11.20 -23.04 2.90
C LEU A 100 12.17 -24.17 2.56
N ASP A 101 13.28 -23.81 1.93
CA ASP A 101 14.43 -24.68 1.72
C ASP A 101 15.68 -23.88 2.07
N LEU A 102 16.25 -24.12 3.26
CA LEU A 102 17.40 -23.38 3.76
C LEU A 102 18.67 -23.57 2.90
N THR A 103 18.69 -24.58 2.03
CA THR A 103 19.84 -24.84 1.13
C THR A 103 19.69 -24.06 -0.17
N ASN A 104 18.51 -24.09 -0.79
CA ASN A 104 18.30 -23.49 -2.10
C ASN A 104 17.59 -22.14 -2.09
N TYR A 105 16.73 -21.87 -1.10
CA TYR A 105 15.87 -20.69 -0.95
C TYR A 105 15.87 -20.17 0.50
N PRO A 106 17.02 -19.68 1.01
CA PRO A 106 17.18 -19.31 2.42
C PRO A 106 16.57 -17.96 2.81
N PHE A 107 16.18 -17.11 1.85
CA PHE A 107 15.75 -15.74 2.11
C PHE A 107 14.22 -15.59 2.07
N GLY A 108 13.70 -14.54 2.70
CA GLY A 108 12.26 -14.24 2.75
C GLY A 108 11.43 -15.25 3.56
N PRO A 109 10.08 -15.19 3.45
CA PRO A 109 9.33 -14.12 2.80
C PRO A 109 9.44 -12.81 3.59
N TYR A 110 9.44 -11.69 2.87
CA TYR A 110 9.57 -10.35 3.45
C TYR A 110 8.22 -9.81 3.91
N LEU A 111 7.14 -10.22 3.23
CA LEU A 111 5.76 -9.84 3.52
C LEU A 111 4.94 -11.10 3.80
N LYS A 112 4.82 -11.48 5.08
CA LYS A 112 4.11 -12.71 5.50
C LYS A 112 2.60 -12.68 5.20
N GLN A 113 2.00 -11.49 5.18
CA GLN A 113 0.57 -11.30 4.89
C GLN A 113 0.30 -10.91 3.43
N GLY A 114 1.32 -10.93 2.58
CA GLY A 114 1.24 -10.42 1.22
C GLY A 114 1.33 -8.90 1.17
N ILE A 115 1.08 -8.34 -0.01
CA ILE A 115 1.06 -6.90 -0.22
C ILE A 115 -0.21 -6.33 0.42
N PRO A 116 -0.10 -5.28 1.26
CA PRO A 116 -1.26 -4.64 1.88
C PRO A 116 -2.16 -3.99 0.82
N SER A 117 -3.45 -3.91 1.11
CA SER A 117 -4.38 -3.19 0.25
C SER A 117 -4.17 -1.69 0.41
N ASN A 118 -3.98 -0.96 -0.68
CA ASN A 118 -3.99 0.48 -0.62
C ASN A 118 -5.40 0.99 -0.29
N ILE A 119 -5.60 1.50 0.93
CA ILE A 119 -6.89 2.04 1.41
C ILE A 119 -7.35 3.30 0.65
N LEU A 120 -6.42 3.96 -0.06
CA LEU A 120 -6.65 5.12 -0.91
C LEU A 120 -6.49 4.76 -2.41
N ALA A 121 -6.60 3.48 -2.77
CA ALA A 121 -6.59 3.07 -4.17
C ALA A 121 -7.76 3.70 -4.94
N ILE A 122 -7.44 4.25 -6.12
CA ILE A 122 -8.42 4.66 -7.13
C ILE A 122 -8.43 3.69 -8.34
N SER A 123 -7.79 2.53 -8.17
CA SER A 123 -7.79 1.44 -9.15
C SER A 123 -9.11 0.63 -9.11
N PRO A 124 -9.40 -0.21 -10.11
CA PRO A 124 -10.58 -1.08 -10.10
C PRO A 124 -10.68 -1.95 -8.84
N SER A 125 -11.91 -2.23 -8.39
CA SER A 125 -12.16 -3.09 -7.22
C SER A 125 -11.46 -4.45 -7.36
N GLY A 126 -10.78 -4.89 -6.31
CA GLY A 126 -10.01 -6.13 -6.27
C GLY A 126 -8.55 -6.02 -6.78
N THR A 127 -8.12 -4.84 -7.22
CA THR A 127 -6.74 -4.58 -7.69
C THR A 127 -5.91 -3.71 -6.73
N GLU A 128 -6.45 -3.39 -5.56
CA GLU A 128 -5.88 -2.44 -4.58
C GLU A 128 -4.58 -2.96 -3.97
N LYS A 129 -4.33 -4.27 -4.02
CA LYS A 129 -3.07 -4.92 -3.60
C LYS A 129 -2.06 -5.06 -4.73
N GLY A 130 -2.48 -4.79 -5.97
CA GLY A 130 -1.61 -4.93 -7.12
C GLY A 130 -0.51 -3.87 -7.13
N VAL A 131 0.62 -4.21 -7.76
CA VAL A 131 1.75 -3.30 -7.93
C VAL A 131 2.10 -3.22 -9.40
N LEU A 132 2.25 -2.00 -9.93
CA LEU A 132 2.80 -1.78 -11.26
C LEU A 132 4.33 -1.64 -11.24
N VAL A 133 4.93 -2.53 -12.02
CA VAL A 133 6.34 -2.82 -12.30
C VAL A 133 7.08 -1.84 -13.21
N GLY A 134 7.50 -0.66 -12.75
CA GLY A 134 8.23 0.32 -13.56
C GLY A 134 9.75 0.09 -13.69
N THR A 135 10.39 0.82 -14.62
CA THR A 135 11.87 0.83 -14.82
C THR A 135 12.48 2.24 -14.70
N GLU A 136 11.75 3.17 -14.11
CA GLU A 136 12.13 4.57 -13.95
C GLU A 136 13.36 4.68 -13.04
N THR A 137 14.35 5.47 -13.45
CA THR A 137 15.64 5.56 -12.76
C THR A 137 15.75 6.74 -11.80
N THR A 138 14.77 7.64 -11.78
CA THR A 138 14.86 8.90 -11.01
C THR A 138 13.56 9.28 -10.34
N VAL A 139 12.46 9.41 -11.09
CA VAL A 139 11.16 9.84 -10.56
C VAL A 139 10.12 8.78 -10.86
N LEU A 140 9.27 8.51 -9.86
CA LEU A 140 8.11 7.65 -9.99
C LEU A 140 6.87 8.50 -9.68
N THR A 141 5.91 8.57 -10.61
CA THR A 141 4.66 9.32 -10.46
C THR A 141 3.46 8.37 -10.60
N ALA A 142 2.32 8.74 -10.03
CA ALA A 142 1.12 7.92 -10.18
C ALA A 142 0.61 7.98 -11.63
N GLU A 143 -0.15 6.96 -12.02
CA GLU A 143 -0.87 6.99 -13.30
C GLU A 143 -2.10 7.90 -13.19
N ALA A 144 -2.44 8.55 -14.31
CA ALA A 144 -3.69 9.29 -14.41
C ALA A 144 -4.93 8.38 -14.26
N SER A 145 -4.83 7.13 -14.73
CA SER A 145 -5.87 6.09 -14.64
C SER A 145 -5.26 4.79 -14.11
N PRO A 146 -5.10 4.66 -12.79
CA PRO A 146 -4.34 3.58 -12.20
C PRO A 146 -5.05 2.23 -12.32
N THR A 147 -4.32 1.22 -12.78
CA THR A 147 -4.85 -0.14 -12.92
C THR A 147 -4.57 -1.03 -11.71
N LYS A 148 -3.69 -0.59 -10.81
CA LYS A 148 -3.30 -1.25 -9.56
C LYS A 148 -3.16 -0.22 -8.44
N GLY A 149 -3.25 -0.67 -7.19
CA GLY A 149 -3.15 0.21 -6.01
C GLY A 149 -1.76 0.80 -5.75
N TRP A 150 -0.69 0.13 -6.15
CA TRP A 150 0.69 0.55 -5.90
C TRP A 150 1.48 0.70 -7.20
N ARG A 151 2.51 1.54 -7.17
CA ARG A 151 3.50 1.66 -8.24
C ARG A 151 4.89 1.57 -7.65
N ALA A 152 5.76 0.78 -8.26
CA ALA A 152 7.15 0.64 -7.85
C ALA A 152 8.10 0.72 -9.05
N SER A 153 9.35 1.10 -8.81
CA SER A 153 10.42 0.97 -9.80
C SER A 153 11.38 -0.13 -9.40
N CYS A 154 11.63 -1.06 -10.31
CA CYS A 154 12.65 -2.09 -10.11
C CYS A 154 14.07 -1.55 -10.33
N LYS A 155 14.28 -0.30 -10.74
CA LYS A 155 15.62 0.28 -10.87
C LYS A 155 16.07 1.06 -9.65
N THR A 156 15.12 1.66 -8.94
CA THR A 156 15.42 2.52 -7.79
C THR A 156 14.90 1.99 -6.47
N GLY A 157 14.03 0.98 -6.47
CA GLY A 157 13.36 0.49 -5.25
C GLY A 157 12.27 1.42 -4.72
N LEU A 158 12.04 2.57 -5.39
CA LEU A 158 10.99 3.50 -5.00
C LEU A 158 9.62 2.83 -5.14
N ILE A 159 8.78 3.03 -4.12
CA ILE A 159 7.38 2.61 -4.12
C ILE A 159 6.49 3.75 -3.61
N ILE A 160 5.40 3.95 -4.32
CA ILE A 160 4.39 4.99 -4.06
C ILE A 160 2.98 4.40 -4.14
N ALA A 161 2.03 5.09 -3.51
CA ALA A 161 0.63 4.87 -3.77
C ALA A 161 0.31 5.28 -5.23
N ASN A 162 -0.38 4.43 -5.99
CA ASN A 162 -0.78 4.77 -7.35
C ASN A 162 -2.06 5.63 -7.33
N ASN A 163 -1.93 6.83 -6.77
CA ASN A 163 -3.01 7.81 -6.68
C ASN A 163 -2.43 9.22 -6.87
N SER A 164 -2.81 9.87 -7.97
CA SER A 164 -2.35 11.21 -8.35
C SER A 164 -2.74 12.33 -7.37
N THR A 165 -3.68 12.08 -6.46
CA THR A 165 -4.07 13.04 -5.41
C THR A 165 -3.09 13.06 -4.23
N TYR A 166 -2.26 12.00 -4.08
CA TYR A 166 -1.40 11.80 -2.91
C TYR A 166 0.06 11.53 -3.32
N GLU A 167 0.54 12.10 -4.43
CA GLU A 167 1.89 11.86 -4.98
C GLU A 167 3.04 12.35 -4.09
N THR A 168 2.77 13.11 -3.03
CA THR A 168 3.79 13.79 -2.22
C THR A 168 4.35 12.98 -1.04
N TRP A 169 4.18 11.65 -0.98
CA TRP A 169 4.54 10.81 0.19
C TRP A 169 5.37 9.55 -0.13
#